data_AF-A0A4Z0K7E2-F1
#
_entry.id   AF-A0A4Z0K7E2-F1
#
_cell.length_a   1.000
_cell.length_b   1.000
_cell.length_c   1.000
_cell.angle_alpha   90.00
_cell.angle_beta   90.00
_cell.angle_gamma   90.00
#
_symmetry.space_group_name_H-M   'P 1'
#
loop_
_entity.id
_entity.type
_entity.pdbx_description
1 polymer ?
#
loop_
_entity_poly.entity_id
_entity_poly.type
_entity_poly.pdbx_seq_one_letter_code
_entity_poly.pdbx_strand_id
1 'polypeptide(L)'
;MRAALIYGPGDFRVEDHPEPTIINLTDAVIRLTTACVCGSGLWPYRGIVEEIGTEVTGASVGDLIMNDVIDPGKVFDLEVSLDEIGEGCAAMDERRAIKALVRL
;
A
#
# COMPACT_ATOMS: atom_id res chain seq x y z
N MET A 1 -12.95 11.67 -6.23
CA MET A 1 -12.30 10.36 -6.40
C MET A 1 -12.69 9.41 -5.29
N ARG A 2 -12.70 8.11 -5.54
CA ARG A 2 -12.86 7.09 -4.49
C ARG A 2 -11.53 6.90 -3.76
N ALA A 3 -11.57 6.77 -2.44
CA ALA A 3 -10.37 6.59 -1.62
C ALA A 3 -10.63 5.56 -0.51
N ALA A 4 -9.65 4.70 -0.25
CA ALA A 4 -9.63 3.87 0.95
C ALA A 4 -9.03 4.67 2.11
N LEU A 5 -9.79 4.82 3.20
CA LEU A 5 -9.41 5.55 4.40
C LEU A 5 -9.32 4.58 5.58
N ILE A 6 -8.42 4.86 6.52
CA ILE A 6 -8.24 4.09 7.76
C ILE A 6 -8.71 4.97 8.91
N TYR A 7 -9.74 4.53 9.63
CA TYR A 7 -10.27 5.23 10.81
C TYR A 7 -9.76 4.66 12.13
N GLY A 8 -9.14 3.48 12.07
CA GLY A 8 -8.56 2.79 13.21
C GLY A 8 -8.00 1.42 12.79
N PRO A 9 -7.41 0.66 13.72
CA PRO A 9 -6.89 -0.67 13.43
C PRO A 9 -7.99 -1.55 12.83
N GLY A 10 -7.73 -2.13 11.65
CA GLY A 10 -8.70 -2.94 10.90
C GLY A 10 -9.88 -2.19 10.25
N ASP A 11 -10.10 -0.90 10.53
CA ASP A 11 -11.26 -0.14 10.03
C ASP A 11 -10.92 0.60 8.73
N PHE A 12 -10.99 -0.14 7.62
CA PHE A 12 -10.89 0.39 6.27
C PHE A 12 -12.27 0.74 5.71
N ARG A 13 -12.39 1.93 5.12
CA ARG A 13 -13.62 2.37 4.44
C ARG A 13 -13.28 2.98 3.10
N VAL A 14 -14.05 2.61 2.08
CA VAL A 14 -13.96 3.24 0.77
C VAL A 14 -15.03 4.32 0.68
N GLU A 15 -14.59 5.56 0.50
CA GLU A 15 -15.46 6.73 0.49
C GLU A 15 -15.14 7.63 -0.70
N ASP A 16 -16.10 8.47 -1.09
CA ASP A 16 -15.86 9.55 -2.03
C ASP A 16 -15.12 10.70 -1.35
N HIS A 17 -14.03 11.13 -1.96
CA HIS A 17 -13.17 12.21 -1.49
C HIS A 17 -13.00 13.26 -2.61
N PRO A 18 -12.87 14.57 -2.29
CA PRO A 18 -12.50 15.59 -3.27
C PRO A 18 -11.28 15.20 -4.10
N GLU A 19 -11.29 15.56 -5.39
CA GLU A 19 -10.12 15.44 -6.25
C GLU A 19 -8.96 16.27 -5.68
N PRO A 20 -7.72 15.75 -5.71
CA PRO A 20 -6.57 16.47 -5.22
C PRO A 20 -6.27 17.68 -6.11
N THR A 21 -5.82 18.77 -5.48
CA THR A 21 -5.40 19.99 -6.17
C THR A 21 -3.92 20.24 -5.94
N ILE A 22 -3.22 20.76 -6.95
CA ILE A 22 -1.83 21.20 -6.83
C ILE A 22 -1.76 22.39 -5.86
N ILE A 23 -0.90 22.33 -4.86
CA ILE A 23 -0.70 23.40 -3.87
C ILE A 23 0.63 24.12 -4.14
N ASN A 24 1.70 23.35 -4.35
CA ASN A 24 3.04 23.84 -4.63
C ASN A 24 3.41 23.60 -6.10
N LEU A 25 4.35 24.39 -6.60
CA LEU A 25 4.84 24.27 -7.99
C LEU A 25 5.43 22.88 -8.30
N THR A 26 5.87 22.14 -7.28
CA THR A 26 6.47 20.82 -7.39
C THR A 26 5.50 19.66 -7.24
N ASP A 27 4.21 19.92 -6.96
CA ASP A 27 3.24 18.85 -6.80
C ASP A 27 2.81 18.30 -8.17
N ALA A 28 2.46 17.02 -8.20
CA ALA A 28 1.86 16.37 -9.36
C ALA A 28 0.63 15.57 -8.93
N VAL A 29 -0.44 15.64 -9.72
CA VAL A 29 -1.62 14.78 -9.57
C VAL A 29 -1.48 13.61 -10.53
N ILE A 30 -1.51 12.40 -10.00
CA ILE A 30 -1.32 11.16 -10.76
C ILE A 30 -2.58 10.30 -10.66
N ARG A 31 -3.08 9.85 -11.81
CA ARG A 31 -4.14 8.84 -11.85
C ARG A 31 -3.54 7.46 -11.61
N LEU A 32 -3.93 6.84 -10.50
CA LEU A 32 -3.54 5.47 -10.21
C LEU A 32 -4.24 4.50 -11.17
N THR A 33 -3.49 3.55 -11.72
CA THR A 33 -4.03 2.46 -12.57
C THR A 33 -4.20 1.16 -11.80
N THR A 34 -3.36 0.95 -10.79
CA THR A 34 -3.40 -0.16 -9.85
C THR A 34 -2.61 0.23 -8.60
N ALA A 35 -2.87 -0.45 -7.50
CA ALA A 35 -2.10 -0.31 -6.27
C ALA A 35 -1.86 -1.72 -5.69
N CYS A 36 -1.14 -1.81 -4.57
CA CYS A 36 -0.97 -3.07 -3.88
C CYS A 36 -0.76 -2.85 -2.38
N VAL A 37 -1.12 -3.84 -1.56
CA VAL A 37 -0.92 -3.77 -0.11
C VAL A 37 0.54 -4.03 0.21
N CYS A 38 1.24 -3.08 0.84
CA CYS A 38 2.63 -3.26 1.26
C CYS A 38 2.69 -3.75 2.71
N GLY A 39 3.77 -4.44 3.09
CA GLY A 39 4.01 -4.80 4.49
C GLY A 39 4.05 -3.57 5.42
N SER A 40 4.57 -2.43 4.94
CA SER A 40 4.53 -1.17 5.70
C SER A 40 3.12 -0.60 5.84
N GLY A 41 2.22 -0.87 4.88
CA GLY A 41 0.81 -0.52 5.01
C GLY A 41 0.09 -1.29 6.12
N LEU A 42 0.66 -2.41 6.61
CA LEU A 42 0.08 -3.18 7.70
C LEU A 42 0.36 -2.59 9.09
N TRP A 43 1.31 -1.67 9.24
CA TRP A 43 1.56 -1.01 10.53
C TRP A 43 0.33 -0.26 11.04
N PRO A 44 -0.27 0.69 10.29
CA PRO A 44 -1.50 1.36 10.73
C PRO A 44 -2.68 0.39 10.86
N TYR A 45 -2.76 -0.64 10.01
CA TYR A 45 -3.78 -1.70 10.14
C TYR A 45 -3.70 -2.43 11.49
N ARG A 46 -2.48 -2.70 11.98
CA ARG A 46 -2.22 -3.31 13.29
C ARG A 46 -2.32 -2.32 14.46
N GLY A 47 -2.62 -1.05 14.20
CA GLY A 47 -2.62 0.00 15.23
C GLY A 47 -1.23 0.41 15.73
N ILE A 48 -0.19 0.13 14.95
CA ILE A 48 1.18 0.52 15.25
C ILE A 48 1.46 1.83 14.50
N VAL A 49 1.78 2.89 15.25
CA VAL A 49 2.24 4.15 14.68
C VAL A 49 3.72 4.02 14.40
N GLU A 50 4.10 4.10 13.13
CA GLU A 50 5.50 4.17 12.74
C GLU A 50 6.03 5.58 13.03
N GLU A 51 7.04 5.70 13.90
CA GLU A 51 7.93 6.87 13.83
C GLU A 51 8.77 6.67 12.55
N ILE A 52 8.50 7.48 11.53
CA ILE A 52 9.25 7.44 10.28
C ILE A 52 10.73 7.70 10.60
N GLY A 53 11.55 6.67 10.47
CA GLY A 53 12.99 6.74 10.64
C GLY A 53 13.68 5.75 9.70
N THR A 54 14.53 6.25 8.82
CA THR A 54 15.31 5.45 7.86
C THR A 54 16.47 4.70 8.50
N GLU A 55 16.44 4.46 9.81
CA GLU A 55 17.55 3.88 10.55
C GLU A 55 17.36 2.38 10.73
N VAL A 56 17.30 1.64 9.63
CA VAL A 56 17.22 0.17 9.70
C VAL A 56 18.24 -0.46 8.76
N THR A 57 19.30 -0.99 9.39
CA THR A 57 20.17 -2.12 9.00
C THR A 57 21.48 -1.90 8.24
N GLY A 58 21.75 -0.75 7.61
CA GLY A 58 22.98 -0.64 6.78
C GLY A 58 23.03 -1.66 5.63
N ALA A 59 21.88 -2.24 5.28
CA ALA A 59 21.67 -3.03 4.09
C ALA A 59 21.04 -2.14 3.01
N SER A 60 21.51 -2.24 1.78
CA SER A 60 20.83 -1.65 0.63
C SER A 60 19.61 -2.50 0.25
N VAL A 61 18.56 -2.40 1.08
CA VAL A 61 17.27 -3.05 0.84
C VAL A 61 16.67 -2.45 -0.43
N GLY A 62 16.47 -3.29 -1.45
CA GLY A 62 15.87 -2.89 -2.72
C GLY A 62 16.82 -2.91 -3.91
N ASP A 63 18.15 -3.02 -3.74
CA ASP A 63 19.09 -3.00 -4.87
C ASP A 63 18.81 -4.10 -5.90
N LEU A 64 18.40 -5.29 -5.47
CA LEU A 64 18.07 -6.38 -6.37
C LEU A 64 16.80 -6.09 -7.19
N ILE A 65 15.87 -5.31 -6.65
CA ILE A 65 14.68 -4.85 -7.38
C ILE A 65 15.05 -3.67 -8.28
N MET A 66 15.80 -2.69 -7.76
CA MET A 66 16.20 -1.47 -8.47
C MET A 66 17.16 -1.74 -9.63
N ASN A 67 17.92 -2.84 -9.58
CA ASN A 67 18.79 -3.31 -10.66
C ASN A 67 18.15 -4.41 -11.53
N ASP A 68 16.82 -4.60 -11.46
CA ASP A 68 16.07 -5.59 -12.25
C ASP A 68 16.54 -7.06 -12.10
N VAL A 69 17.20 -7.40 -11.00
CA VAL A 69 17.62 -8.78 -10.68
C VAL A 69 16.43 -9.62 -10.20
N ILE A 70 15.48 -8.98 -9.51
CA ILE A 70 14.22 -9.58 -9.05
C ILE A 70 13.07 -8.81 -9.66
N ASP A 71 12.12 -9.53 -10.26
CA ASP A 71 10.84 -8.99 -10.68
C ASP A 71 9.82 -9.13 -9.53
N PRO A 72 9.52 -8.07 -8.77
CA PRO A 72 8.56 -8.13 -7.68
C PRO A 72 7.13 -8.31 -8.20
N GLY A 73 6.86 -8.10 -9.49
CA GLY A 73 5.54 -8.30 -10.08
C GLY A 73 5.07 -9.76 -10.06
N LYS A 74 5.97 -10.72 -9.88
CA LYS A 74 5.65 -12.16 -9.80
C LYS A 74 5.18 -12.63 -8.43
N VAL A 75 5.23 -11.77 -7.40
CA VAL A 75 4.85 -12.16 -6.03
C VAL A 75 3.38 -11.94 -5.71
N PHE A 76 2.61 -11.32 -6.61
CA PHE A 76 1.17 -11.13 -6.43
C PHE A 76 0.44 -12.47 -6.50
N ASP A 77 -0.12 -12.89 -5.39
CA ASP A 77 -0.84 -14.15 -5.23
C ASP A 77 -2.31 -13.97 -4.79
N LEU A 78 -2.71 -12.72 -4.56
CA LEU A 78 -4.08 -12.32 -4.31
C LEU A 78 -4.41 -11.05 -5.10
N GLU A 79 -5.60 -10.99 -5.67
CA GLU A 79 -6.14 -9.79 -6.30
C GLU A 79 -7.45 -9.41 -5.60
N VAL A 80 -7.57 -8.14 -5.22
CA VAL A 80 -8.78 -7.58 -4.59
C VAL A 80 -9.20 -6.30 -5.30
N SER A 81 -10.49 -5.97 -5.23
CA SER A 81 -10.97 -4.65 -5.62
C SER A 81 -10.63 -3.59 -4.56
N LEU A 82 -10.74 -2.31 -4.91
CA LEU A 82 -10.63 -1.22 -3.94
C LEU A 82 -11.61 -1.40 -2.75
N ASP A 83 -12.83 -1.87 -3.01
CA ASP A 83 -13.87 -2.13 -2.01
C ASP A 83 -13.49 -3.23 -1.02
N GLU A 84 -12.61 -4.15 -1.43
CA GLU A 84 -12.16 -5.30 -0.67
C GLU A 84 -10.75 -5.10 -0.11
N ILE A 85 -10.26 -3.86 -0.06
CA ILE A 85 -8.90 -3.56 0.43
C ILE A 85 -8.64 -4.09 1.85
N GLY A 86 -9.67 -4.10 2.70
CA GLY A 86 -9.59 -4.66 4.05
C GLY A 86 -9.27 -6.16 4.04
N GLU A 87 -9.83 -6.92 3.10
CA GLU A 87 -9.49 -8.35 2.94
C GLU A 87 -8.06 -8.52 2.42
N GLY A 88 -7.60 -7.66 1.49
CA GLY A 88 -6.21 -7.67 1.05
C GLY A 88 -5.21 -7.47 2.19
N CYS A 89 -5.52 -6.55 3.11
CA CYS A 89 -4.75 -6.33 4.33
C CYS A 89 -4.82 -7.53 5.29
N ALA A 90 -6.02 -8.03 5.57
CA ALA A 90 -6.22 -9.17 6.46
C ALA A 90 -5.53 -10.45 5.96
N ALA A 91 -5.62 -10.73 4.65
CA ALA A 91 -5.00 -11.89 4.03
C ALA A 91 -3.47 -11.85 4.14
N MET A 92 -2.85 -10.68 3.93
CA MET A 92 -1.41 -10.53 4.10
C MET A 92 -0.98 -10.59 5.58
N ASP A 93 -1.78 -10.03 6.48
CA ASP A 93 -1.50 -10.06 7.93
C ASP A 93 -1.55 -11.48 8.50
N GLU A 94 -2.58 -12.24 8.13
CA GLU A 94 -2.80 -13.64 8.51
C GLU A 94 -1.91 -14.62 7.72
N ARG A 95 -1.05 -14.10 6.82
CA ARG A 95 -0.15 -14.89 5.96
C ARG A 95 -0.88 -15.88 5.05
N ARG A 96 -2.12 -15.57 4.68
CA ARG A 96 -2.88 -16.27 3.64
C ARG A 96 -2.48 -15.85 2.23
N ALA A 97 -1.93 -14.64 2.09
CA ALA A 97 -1.37 -14.10 0.86
C ALA A 97 0.02 -13.48 1.12
N ILE A 98 0.92 -13.59 0.15
CA ILE A 98 2.23 -12.96 0.15
C ILE A 98 2.11 -11.50 -0.26
N LYS A 99 1.33 -11.21 -1.31
CA LYS A 99 1.17 -9.85 -1.85
C LYS A 99 -0.17 -9.68 -2.53
N ALA A 100 -1.00 -8.78 -2.01
CA ALA A 100 -2.29 -8.43 -2.61
C ALA A 100 -2.14 -7.28 -3.63
N LEU A 101 -2.57 -7.53 -4.86
CA LEU A 101 -2.79 -6.52 -5.89
C LEU A 101 -4.18 -5.91 -5.73
N VAL A 102 -4.28 -4.59 -5.91
CA VAL A 102 -5.54 -3.83 -5.81
C VAL A 102 -5.91 -3.29 -7.19
N ARG A 103 -7.08 -3.70 -7.68
CA ARG A 103 -7.70 -3.17 -8.90
C ARG A 103 -8.58 -1.97 -8.56
N LEU A 104 -8.35 -0.87 -9.28
CA LEU A 104 -9.00 0.43 -9.09
C LEU A 104 -10.08 0.68 -10.13
#